data_AF-A0A661X4D1-F1
#
_entry.id   AF-A0A661X4D1-F1
#
_cell.length_a   1.000
_cell.length_b   1.000
_cell.length_c   1.000
_cell.angle_alpha   90.00
_cell.angle_beta   90.00
_cell.angle_gamma   90.00
#
_symmetry.space_group_name_H-M   'P 1'
#
loop_
_entity.id
_entity.type
_entity.pdbx_description
1 polymer ?
#
loop_
_entity_poly.entity_id
_entity_poly.type
_entity_poly.pdbx_seq_one_letter_code
_entity_poly.pdbx_strand_id
1 'polypeptide(L)' 'MLTGLFILMFGIGILVNSISFTFIFTPLFIVLMIVELKAVEEPELERRFGEEYISYKKEVPMFIPRLSGKIKERR' A
#
# COMPACT_ATOMS: atom_id res chain seq x y z
N MET A 1 -6.00 0.25 3.11
CA MET A 1 -6.91 1.18 2.41
C MET A 1 -6.50 1.41 0.96
N LEU A 2 -5.25 1.81 0.70
CA LEU A 2 -4.77 2.28 -0.62
C LEU A 2 -4.97 1.29 -1.79
N THR A 3 -4.89 -0.01 -1.56
CA THR A 3 -5.18 -1.01 -2.60
C THR A 3 -6.58 -0.84 -3.21
N GLY A 4 -7.58 -0.52 -2.39
CA GLY A 4 -8.94 -0.23 -2.87
C GLY A 4 -9.01 1.05 -3.68
N LEU A 5 -8.26 2.09 -3.28
CA LEU A 5 -8.15 3.34 -4.05
C LEU A 5 -7.50 3.10 -5.42
N PHE A 6 -6.46 2.25 -5.49
CA PHE A 6 -5.81 1.91 -6.76
C PHE A 6 -6.79 1.19 -7.69
N ILE A 7 -7.53 0.20 -7.19
CA ILE A 7 -8.57 -0.51 -7.94
C ILE A 7 -9.65 0.48 -8.42
N LEU A 8 -10.09 1.39 -7.57
CA LEU A 8 -11.07 2.41 -7.92
C LEU A 8 -10.58 3.31 -9.06
N MET A 9 -9.34 3.79 -9.00
CA MET A 9 -8.77 4.64 -10.06
C MET A 9 -8.67 3.91 -11.39
N PHE A 10 -8.21 2.65 -11.40
CA PHE A 10 -8.25 1.82 -12.60
C PHE A 10 -9.68 1.64 -13.12
N GLY A 11 -10.64 1.37 -12.24
CA GLY A 11 -12.05 1.24 -12.60
C GLY A 11 -12.61 2.50 -13.25
N ILE A 12 -12.34 3.68 -12.67
CA ILE A 12 -12.75 4.97 -13.24
C ILE A 12 -12.11 5.17 -14.61
N GLY A 13 -10.80 4.92 -14.75
CA GLY A 13 -10.09 5.06 -16.03
C GLY A 13 -10.67 4.22 -17.14
N ILE A 14 -11.04 2.98 -16.82
CA ILE A 14 -11.69 2.05 -17.76
C ILE A 14 -13.12 2.51 -18.09
N LEU A 15 -13.91 2.90 -17.08
CA LEU A 15 -15.30 3.33 -17.28
C LEU A 15 -15.41 4.56 -18.19
N VAL A 16 -14.47 5.49 -18.09
CA VAL A 16 -14.42 6.69 -18.94
C VAL A 16 -13.67 6.46 -20.26
N ASN A 17 -13.26 5.21 -20.56
CA ASN A 17 -12.48 4.83 -21.73
C ASN A 17 -11.21 5.68 -21.95
N SER A 18 -10.55 6.10 -20.87
CA SER A 18 -9.35 6.94 -20.95
C SER A 18 -8.08 6.12 -20.80
N ILE A 19 -7.38 5.91 -21.91
CA ILE A 19 -6.09 5.21 -21.95
C ILE A 19 -5.04 5.97 -21.12
N SER A 20 -4.99 7.29 -21.25
CA SER A 20 -4.02 8.11 -20.50
C SER A 20 -4.28 8.05 -18.99
N PHE A 21 -5.54 8.13 -18.56
CA PHE A 21 -5.87 8.02 -17.14
C PHE A 21 -5.49 6.65 -16.56
N THR A 22 -5.82 5.59 -17.30
CA THR A 22 -5.62 4.21 -16.87
C THR A 22 -4.15 3.81 -16.85
N PHE A 23 -3.37 4.17 -17.87
CA PHE A 23 -2.00 3.66 -18.05
C PHE A 23 -0.90 4.67 -17.76
N ILE A 24 -1.22 5.96 -17.58
CA ILE A 24 -0.22 6.99 -17.26
C ILE A 24 -0.49 7.55 -15.87
N PHE A 25 -1.66 8.17 -15.66
CA PHE A 25 -1.94 8.88 -14.41
C PHE A 25 -2.11 7.92 -13.21
N THR A 26 -2.83 6.81 -13.40
CA THR A 26 -3.04 5.84 -12.30
C THR A 26 -1.73 5.20 -11.84
N PRO A 27 -0.86 4.65 -12.72
CA PRO A 27 0.44 4.13 -12.30
C PRO A 27 1.36 5.19 -11.68
N LEU A 28 1.37 6.41 -12.24
CA LEU A 28 2.13 7.52 -11.66
C LEU A 28 1.69 7.83 -10.24
N PHE A 29 0.38 7.90 -10.00
CA PHE A 29 -0.19 8.13 -8.67
C PHE A 29 0.18 7.02 -7.69
N ILE A 30 0.13 5.75 -8.12
CA ILE A 30 0.54 4.60 -7.29
C ILE A 30 2.00 4.73 -6.86
N VAL A 31 2.90 5.10 -7.78
CA VAL A 31 4.31 5.29 -7.46
C VAL A 31 4.49 6.42 -6.43
N LEU A 32 3.81 7.54 -6.60
CA LEU A 32 3.86 8.67 -5.65
C LEU A 32 3.38 8.26 -4.26
N MET A 33 2.26 7.54 -4.18
CA MET A 33 1.71 7.02 -2.92
C MET A 33 2.66 6.05 -2.22
N ILE A 34 3.33 5.16 -2.97
CA ILE A 34 4.34 4.26 -2.42
C ILE A 34 5.53 5.02 -1.84
N VAL A 35 5.98 6.07 -2.54
CA VAL A 35 7.08 6.92 -2.08
C VAL A 35 6.69 7.65 -0.78
N GLU A 36 5.50 8.24 -0.74
CA GLU A 36 4.97 8.93 0.44
C GLU A 36 4.86 7.97 1.65
N LEU A 37 4.24 6.80 1.45
CA LEU A 37 4.14 5.75 2.47
C LEU A 37 5.50 5.40 3.08
N LYS A 38 6.50 5.14 2.23
CA LYS A 38 7.83 4.73 2.71
C LYS A 38 8.65 5.86 3.32
N ALA A 39 8.52 7.07 2.80
CA ALA A 39 9.35 8.20 3.21
C ALA A 39 8.76 8.97 4.39
N VAL A 40 7.45 8.93 4.58
CA VAL A 40 6.73 9.75 5.56
C VAL A 40 5.94 8.89 6.53
N GLU A 41 5.02 8.06 6.05
CA GLU A 41 4.09 7.32 6.91
C GLU A 41 4.79 6.24 7.74
N GLU A 42 5.60 5.37 7.12
CA GLU A 42 6.32 4.31 7.84
C GLU A 42 7.26 4.87 8.93
N PRO A 43 8.11 5.90 8.67
CA PRO A 43 8.94 6.50 9.71
C PRO A 43 8.12 7.16 10.82
N GLU A 44 6.99 7.78 10.50
CA GLU A 44 6.10 8.35 11.53
C GLU A 44 5.52 7.24 12.43
N LEU A 45 5.07 6.14 11.84
CA LEU A 45 4.55 4.99 12.56
C LEU A 45 5.63 4.31 13.42
N GLU A 46 6.85 4.17 12.91
CA GLU A 46 7.99 3.68 13.68
C GLU A 46 8.29 4.59 14.89
N ARG A 47 8.21 5.91 14.72
CA ARG A 47 8.40 6.86 15.84
C ARG A 47 7.26 6.83 16.86
N ARG A 48 6.02 6.61 16.42
CA ARG A 48 4.83 6.64 17.29
C ARG A 48 4.61 5.33 18.03
N PHE A 49 4.90 4.19 17.40
CA PHE A 49 4.57 2.86 17.91
C PHE A 49 5.80 1.96 18.18
N GLY A 50 6.99 2.37 17.74
CA GLY A 50 8.25 1.70 18.06
C GLY A 50 8.28 0.22 17.64
N GLU A 51 8.71 -0.64 18.57
CA GLU A 51 8.92 -2.08 18.35
C GLU A 51 7.67 -2.84 17.93
N GLU A 52 6.48 -2.39 18.34
CA GLU A 52 5.22 -3.04 17.98
C GLU A 52 4.97 -2.94 16.46
N TYR A 53 5.23 -1.74 15.90
CA TYR A 53 5.09 -1.51 14.48
C TYR A 53 6.22 -2.16 13.68
N ILE A 54 7.46 -2.13 14.18
CA ILE A 54 8.58 -2.83 13.54
C ILE A 54 8.31 -4.33 13.42
N SER A 55 7.77 -4.95 14.48
CA SER A 55 7.39 -6.36 14.48
C SER A 55 6.23 -6.64 13.50
N TYR A 56 5.20 -5.79 13.49
CA TYR A 56 4.11 -5.86 12.52
C TYR A 56 4.59 -5.76 11.07
N LYS A 57 5.44 -4.77 10.75
CA LYS A 57 6.02 -4.54 9.42
C LYS A 57 6.81 -5.74 8.90
N LYS A 58 7.48 -6.48 9.79
CA LYS A 58 8.18 -7.74 9.45
C LYS A 58 7.23 -8.89 9.11
N GLU A 59 6.03 -8.91 9.70
CA GLU A 59 5.02 -9.95 9.50
C GLU A 59 4.14 -9.68 8.28
N VAL A 60 3.79 -8.41 8.04
CA VAL A 60 2.88 -7.95 7.00
C VAL A 60 3.64 -7.12 5.94
N PRO A 61 4.21 -7.76 4.90
CA PRO A 61 4.87 -7.05 3.81
C PRO A 61 3.89 -6.20 3.00
N MET A 62 4.35 -5.04 2.51
CA MET A 62 3.53 -4.05 1.81
C MET A 62 2.91 -4.54 0.48
N PHE A 63 3.64 -5.35 -0.31
CA PHE A 63 3.23 -5.68 -1.69
C PHE A 63 2.77 -7.13 -1.88
N ILE A 64 3.56 -8.09 -1.40
CA ILE A 64 3.32 -9.51 -1.65
C ILE A 64 2.92 -10.15 -0.33
N PRO A 65 1.62 -10.46 -0.12
CA PRO A 65 1.18 -11.10 1.11
C PRO A 65 1.83 -12.48 1.25
N ARG A 66 2.14 -12.88 2.49
CA ARG A 66 2.65 -14.23 2.76
C ARG A 66 1.50 -15.23 2.62
N LEU A 67 1.66 -16.22 1.73
CA LEU A 67 0.67 -17.28 1.50
C LEU A 67 0.58 -18.28 2.67
N SER A 68 1.58 -18.30 3.54
CA SER A 68 1.53 -19.04 4.80
C SER A 68 0.67 -18.24 5.79
N GLY A 69 -0.64 -18.49 5.82
CA GLY A 69 -1.62 -17.85 6.72
C GLY A 69 -1.42 -18.12 8.23
N LYS A 70 -0.20 -18.37 8.68
CA LYS A 70 0.15 -18.47 10.10
C LYS A 70 0.23 -17.05 10.68
N ILE A 71 -0.91 -16.53 11.10
CA ILE A 71 -0.96 -15.41 12.05
C ILE A 71 -0.41 -15.97 13.36
N LYS A 72 0.78 -15.51 13.76
CA LYS A 72 1.36 -15.89 15.05
C LYS A 72 0.50 -15.21 16.11
N GLU A 73 -0.26 -15.97 16.90
CA GLU A 73 -0.99 -15.42 18.04
C GLU A 73 0.01 -14.67 18.94
N ARG A 74 -0.19 -13.36 19.09
CA ARG A 74 0.61 -12.53 19.99
C ARG A 74 0.21 -12.90 21.42
N ARG A 75 1.13 -13.55 22.14
CA ARG A 75 1.11 -13.61 23.62
C ARG A 75 1.78 -12.36 24.17
#